data_AF-A0A3D4E901-F1
#
_entry.id   AF-A0A3D4E901-F1
#
_cell.length_a   1.000
_cell.length_b   1.000
_cell.length_c   1.000
_cell.angle_alpha   90.00
_cell.angle_beta   90.00
_cell.angle_gamma   90.00
#
_symmetry.space_group_name_H-M   'P 1'
#
loop_
_entity.id
_entity.type
_entity.pdbx_description
1 polymer ?
#
loop_
_entity_poly.entity_id
_entity_poly.type
_entity_poly.pdbx_seq_one_letter_code
_entity_poly.pdbx_strand_id
1 'polypeptide(L)'
;MKIGFQMFPLAMAKPGYDNTLLLIEEALRRGFEAYHFIPEDVSMNTQGRLFTRARLMAFDGENIVQQDDMVLDLHDLDVLFFRQDPPFDMA
;
A
#
# COMPACT_ATOMS: atom_id res chain seq x y z
N MET A 1 -5.12 4.87 12.68
CA MET A 1 -4.08 3.86 12.38
C MET A 1 -3.69 4.02 10.93
N LYS A 2 -2.40 3.99 10.64
CA LYS A 2 -1.82 4.12 9.30
C LYS A 2 -1.30 2.76 8.85
N ILE A 3 -1.85 2.26 7.75
CA ILE A 3 -1.57 0.92 7.24
C ILE A 3 -0.96 1.03 5.84
N GLY A 4 0.22 0.48 5.65
CA GLY A 4 0.83 0.33 4.34
C GLY A 4 0.51 -1.03 3.72
N PHE A 5 0.27 -1.02 2.41
CA PHE A 5 0.11 -2.22 1.58
C PHE A 5 1.14 -2.17 0.46
N GLN A 6 2.23 -2.93 0.63
CA GLN A 6 3.19 -3.18 -0.44
C GLN A 6 2.66 -4.32 -1.33
N MET A 7 2.27 -4.01 -2.55
CA MET A 7 1.81 -5.00 -3.54
C MET A 7 2.05 -4.51 -4.96
N PHE A 8 1.78 -5.35 -5.95
CA PHE A 8 1.76 -4.93 -7.37
C PHE A 8 0.80 -3.75 -7.61
N PRO A 9 0.87 -3.05 -8.75
CA PRO A 9 0.00 -1.91 -9.03
C PRO A 9 -1.49 -2.24 -8.83
N LEU A 10 -2.21 -1.41 -8.07
CA LEU A 10 -3.63 -1.67 -7.73
C LEU A 10 -4.51 -1.90 -8.98
N ALA A 11 -4.18 -1.25 -10.09
CA ALA A 11 -4.88 -1.42 -11.37
C ALA A 11 -4.82 -2.85 -11.96
N MET A 12 -3.90 -3.70 -11.50
CA MET A 12 -3.79 -5.09 -11.92
C MET A 12 -4.60 -6.04 -11.02
N ALA A 13 -5.15 -5.56 -9.90
CA ALA A 13 -5.90 -6.38 -8.96
C ALA A 13 -7.25 -6.80 -9.55
N LYS A 14 -7.66 -8.02 -9.23
CA LYS A 14 -8.91 -8.66 -9.64
C LYS A 14 -9.84 -8.78 -8.44
N PRO A 15 -10.92 -7.97 -8.37
CA PRO A 15 -11.95 -8.10 -7.36
C PRO A 15 -12.48 -9.54 -7.28
N GLY A 16 -12.63 -10.06 -6.07
CA GLY A 16 -13.08 -11.43 -5.80
C GLY A 16 -11.99 -12.51 -5.84
N TYR A 17 -10.78 -12.20 -6.31
CA TYR A 17 -9.63 -13.10 -6.27
C TYR A 17 -8.53 -12.57 -5.34
N ASP A 18 -8.28 -11.26 -5.39
CA ASP A 18 -7.23 -10.63 -4.59
C ASP A 18 -7.74 -10.26 -3.19
N ASN A 19 -7.44 -11.13 -2.21
CA ASN A 19 -7.80 -10.90 -0.81
C ASN A 19 -7.20 -9.61 -0.21
N THR A 20 -6.17 -9.03 -0.85
CA THR A 20 -5.61 -7.75 -0.41
C THR A 20 -6.65 -6.62 -0.53
N LEU A 21 -7.54 -6.66 -1.53
CA LEU A 21 -8.62 -5.68 -1.67
C LEU A 21 -9.59 -5.75 -0.48
N LEU A 22 -9.89 -6.95 0.02
CA LEU A 22 -10.76 -7.13 1.20
C LEU A 22 -10.14 -6.53 2.47
N LEU A 23 -8.81 -6.65 2.63
CA LEU A 23 -8.10 -6.04 3.75
C LEU A 23 -8.09 -4.51 3.66
N ILE A 24 -7.89 -3.97 2.46
CA ILE A 24 -7.93 -2.52 2.21
C ILE A 24 -9.34 -1.99 2.49
N GLU A 25 -10.36 -2.64 1.95
CA GLU A 25 -11.77 -2.26 2.15
C GLU A 25 -12.12 -2.22 3.64
N GLU A 26 -11.75 -3.26 4.39
CA GLU A 26 -12.01 -3.32 5.82
C GLU A 26 -11.23 -2.25 6.61
N ALA A 27 -9.99 -1.94 6.22
CA ALA A 27 -9.22 -0.85 6.81
C ALA A 27 -9.91 0.50 6.62
N LEU A 28 -10.37 0.78 5.40
CA LEU A 28 -11.09 2.01 5.08
C LEU A 28 -12.43 2.08 5.84
N ARG A 29 -13.19 0.98 5.91
CA ARG A 29 -14.46 0.91 6.67
C ARG A 29 -14.29 1.19 8.16
N ARG A 30 -13.13 0.84 8.73
CA ARG A 30 -12.78 1.15 10.13
C ARG A 30 -12.28 2.58 10.35
N GLY A 31 -12.17 3.37 9.29
CA GLY A 31 -11.64 4.74 9.35
C GLY A 31 -10.12 4.80 9.50
N PHE A 32 -9.40 3.76 9.06
CA PHE A 32 -7.94 3.77 9.03
C PHE A 32 -7.43 4.39 7.73
N GLU A 33 -6.24 5.00 7.79
CA GLU A 33 -5.55 5.49 6.61
C GLU A 33 -4.84 4.32 5.94
N ALA A 34 -5.16 4.06 4.68
CA ALA A 34 -4.60 2.95 3.91
C ALA A 34 -3.76 3.48 2.75
N TYR A 35 -2.49 3.09 2.72
CA TYR A 35 -1.49 3.53 1.75
C TYR A 35 -1.12 2.37 0.84
N HIS A 36 -1.12 2.58 -0.47
CA HIS A 36 -0.60 1.62 -1.45
C HIS A 36 0.73 2.11 -1.99
N PHE A 37 1.67 1.18 -2.16
CA PHE A 37 2.91 1.41 -2.90
C PHE A 37 3.43 0.09 -3.48
N ILE A 38 4.32 0.20 -4.46
CA ILE A 38 4.98 -0.96 -5.07
C ILE A 38 6.40 -1.12 -4.48
N PRO A 39 6.94 -2.34 -4.46
CA PRO A 39 8.29 -2.64 -3.96
C PRO A 39 9.38 -1.75 -4.56
N GLU A 40 9.28 -1.48 -5.86
CA GLU A 40 10.26 -0.70 -6.64
C GLU A 40 10.30 0.78 -6.24
N ASP A 41 9.26 1.27 -5.56
CA ASP A 41 9.17 2.64 -5.08
C ASP A 41 9.80 2.83 -3.67
N VAL A 42 10.27 1.76 -3.03
CA VAL A 42 10.90 1.83 -1.72
C VAL A 42 12.37 2.22 -1.87
N SER A 43 12.80 3.22 -1.10
CA SER A 43 14.19 3.69 -1.08
C SER A 43 14.66 3.96 0.34
N MET A 44 15.97 3.88 0.55
CA MET A 44 16.59 4.18 1.85
C MET A 44 17.43 5.45 1.74
N ASN A 45 17.27 6.38 2.68
CA ASN A 45 18.12 7.55 2.75
C ASN A 45 19.49 7.23 3.38
N THR A 46 20.40 8.21 3.38
CA THR A 46 21.76 8.06 3.93
C THR A 46 21.81 7.81 5.45
N GLN A 47 20.69 8.03 6.16
CA GLN A 47 20.55 7.79 7.59
C GLN A 47 19.91 6.43 7.91
N GLY A 48 19.62 5.61 6.89
CA GLY A 48 19.01 4.28 7.06
C GLY A 48 17.48 4.30 7.23
N ARG A 49 16.81 5.43 6.99
CA ARG A 49 15.34 5.50 7.01
C ARG A 49 14.75 5.11 5.65
N LEU A 50 13.69 4.33 5.68
CA LEU A 50 12.98 3.87 4.49
C LEU A 50 11.82 4.80 4.14
N PHE A 51 11.77 5.19 2.87
CA PHE A 51 10.73 6.01 2.29
C PHE A 51 10.13 5.31 1.07
N THR A 52 8.92 5.68 0.71
CA THR A 52 8.31 5.21 -0.53
C THR A 52 7.47 6.30 -1.18
N ARG A 53 7.31 6.20 -2.50
CA ARG A 53 6.25 6.92 -3.21
C ARG A 53 4.96 6.11 -3.08
N ALA A 54 4.06 6.58 -2.23
CA ALA A 54 2.79 5.94 -1.95
C ALA A 54 1.61 6.75 -2.51
N ARG A 55 0.46 6.09 -2.58
CA ARG A 55 -0.83 6.74 -2.81
C ARG A 55 -1.76 6.44 -1.64
N LEU A 56 -2.43 7.47 -1.14
CA LEU A 56 -3.50 7.30 -0.16
C LEU A 56 -4.73 6.72 -0.88
N MET A 57 -5.33 5.70 -0.29
CA MET A 57 -6.55 5.09 -0.79
C MET A 57 -7.77 5.65 -0.08
N ALA A 58 -8.87 5.78 -0.82
CA ALA A 58 -10.15 6.24 -0.31
C ALA A 58 -11.31 5.54 -1.02
N PHE A 59 -12.50 5.61 -0.44
CA PHE A 59 -13.72 5.24 -1.15
C PHE A 59 -14.21 6.38 -2.04
N ASP A 60 -14.62 6.03 -3.25
CA ASP A 60 -15.47 6.83 -4.12
C ASP A 60 -16.73 6.01 -4.44
N GLY A 61 -17.79 6.26 -3.66
CA GLY A 61 -18.96 5.38 -3.62
C GLY A 61 -18.60 3.98 -3.14
N GLU A 62 -18.81 2.98 -4.00
CA GLU A 62 -18.47 1.58 -3.73
C GLU A 62 -17.06 1.19 -4.20
N ASN A 63 -16.34 2.09 -4.88
CA ASN A 63 -15.03 1.80 -5.46
C ASN A 63 -13.90 2.30 -4.56
N ILE A 64 -12.76 1.62 -4.60
CA ILE A 64 -11.51 2.11 -4.01
C ILE A 64 -10.76 2.92 -5.07
N VAL A 65 -10.38 4.14 -4.73
CA VAL A 65 -9.58 5.04 -5.58
C VAL A 65 -8.26 5.38 -4.92
N GLN A 66 -7.29 5.80 -5.73
CA GLN A 66 -5.98 6.28 -5.28
C GLN A 66 -5.90 7.79 -5.48
N GLN A 67 -5.37 8.50 -4.48
CA GLN A 67 -5.01 9.91 -4.61
C GLN A 67 -3.64 10.07 -5.29
N ASP A 68 -3.22 11.32 -5.48
CA ASP A 68 -1.92 11.66 -6.03
C ASP A 68 -0.77 11.06 -5.21
N ASP A 69 0.37 10.87 -5.89
CA ASP A 69 1.59 10.35 -5.29
C ASP A 69 2.08 11.26 -4.16
N MET A 70 2.53 10.64 -3.06
CA MET A 70 3.17 11.30 -1.93
C MET A 70 4.39 10.54 -1.47
N VAL A 71 5.35 11.25 -0.87
CA VAL A 71 6.46 10.61 -0.16
C VAL A 71 5.99 10.25 1.24
N LEU A 72 6.08 8.96 1.57
CA LEU A 72 5.73 8.42 2.87
C LEU A 72 6.99 7.87 3.54
N ASP A 73 7.23 8.25 4.79
CA ASP A 73 8.20 7.56 5.65
C ASP A 73 7.55 6.28 6.18
N LEU A 74 8.17 5.12 5.91
CA LEU A 74 7.61 3.84 6.34
C LEU A 74 7.60 3.68 7.87
N HIS A 75 8.38 4.49 8.62
CA HIS A 75 8.33 4.52 10.09
C HIS A 75 7.09 5.21 10.65
N ASP A 76 6.35 5.97 9.83
CA ASP A 76 5.10 6.61 10.25
C ASP A 76 3.91 5.64 10.18
N LEU A 77 4.11 4.43 9.64
CA LEU A 77 3.09 3.38 9.59
C LEU A 77 3.00 2.62 10.91
N ASP A 78 1.77 2.32 11.32
CA ASP A 78 1.52 1.43 12.46
C ASP A 78 1.64 -0.04 12.04
N VAL A 79 1.25 -0.36 10.80
CA VAL A 79 1.24 -1.71 10.23
C VAL A 79 1.68 -1.65 8.76
N LEU A 80 2.53 -2.58 8.34
CA LEU A 80 2.90 -2.78 6.94
C LEU A 80 2.59 -4.22 6.50
N PHE A 81 1.72 -4.35 5.50
CA PHE A 81 1.45 -5.61 4.82
C PHE A 81 2.37 -5.77 3.61
N PHE A 82 3.22 -6.81 3.64
CA PHE A 82 3.91 -7.32 2.46
C PHE A 82 2.99 -8.30 1.72
N ARG A 83 2.51 -7.91 0.54
CA ARG A 83 1.53 -8.63 -0.28
C ARG A 83 2.02 -8.84 -1.72
N GLN A 84 3.34 -8.87 -1.91
CA GLN A 84 3.95 -9.39 -3.14
C GLN A 84 3.72 -10.89 -3.24
N ASP A 85 3.31 -11.34 -4.41
CA ASP A 85 3.29 -12.76 -4.74
C ASP A 85 4.70 -13.24 -5.14
N PRO A 86 5.07 -14.50 -4.86
CA PRO A 86 6.27 -15.11 -5.41
C PRO A 86 6.26 -15.13 -6.95
N PRO A 87 7.44 -15.21 -7.61
CA PRO A 87 8.77 -15.27 -7.00
C PRO A 87 9.26 -13.90 -6.52
N PHE A 88 10.08 -13.91 -5.47
CA PHE A 88 10.79 -12.72 -5.02
C PHE A 88 12.14 -12.66 -5.75
N ASP A 89 12.42 -11.53 -6.40
CA ASP A 89 13.77 -11.23 -6.85
C ASP A 89 14.57 -10.69 -5.65
N MET A 90 15.39 -11.57 -5.07
CA MET A 90 16.23 -11.28 -3.90
C MET A 90 17.73 -11.24 -4.27
N ALA A 91 18.03 -11.16 -5.57
CA ALA A 91 19.39 -11.19 -6.12
C ALA A 91 20.08 -9.83 -6.05
#